data_AF-A0A7C7T0B4-F1
#
_entry.id   AF-A0A7C7T0B4-F1
#
_cell.length_a   1.000
_cell.length_b   1.000
_cell.length_c   1.000
_cell.angle_alpha   90.00
_cell.angle_beta   90.00
_cell.angle_gamma   90.00
#
_symmetry.space_group_name_H-M   'P 1'
#
loop_
_entity.id
_entity.type
_entity.pdbx_description
1 polymer ?
#
loop_
_entity_poly.entity_id
_entity_poly.type
_entity_poly.pdbx_seq_one_letter_code
_entity_poly.pdbx_strand_id
1 'polypeptide(L)'
;MLRLLAVAVLFSACLPLVNTEERTATERAGGRLFPFERGIGIRAASDRQESVYLWFYEWNMFDAMQRGQHTRGDWSVAAKFPNPGKATIEHDALQLTVTVVPDGAKLVLNVKNKTDYPFPEHAAIIPCFNPGPAKTRNPNFANTNTWFLAKAGLQKLSNREIHFNSQLRTLVNATAKNGEYVWSPKWPLAEPDAFGGLIVRESTDGKWVAGIAWERFLSAQGHNPWECMHLSVRVGPLAPNDERTINGRIYLIEGRKEDLLKRYRKDFGVGN
;
A
#
# COMPACT_ATOMS: atom_id res chain seq x y z
N MET A 1 8.72 -16.11 -76.62
CA MET A 1 9.27 -14.89 -76.00
C MET A 1 8.26 -14.38 -74.98
N LEU A 2 8.50 -14.58 -73.68
CA LEU A 2 7.97 -13.74 -72.60
C LEU A 2 8.72 -14.12 -71.32
N ARG A 3 9.57 -13.23 -70.80
CA ARG A 3 10.25 -13.37 -69.50
C ARG A 3 9.47 -12.55 -68.48
N LEU A 4 8.92 -13.18 -67.44
CA LEU A 4 8.44 -12.48 -66.24
C LEU A 4 9.63 -12.18 -65.32
N LEU A 5 9.85 -10.90 -65.02
CA LEU A 5 10.73 -10.44 -63.94
C LEU A 5 9.90 -10.28 -62.67
N ALA A 6 10.28 -11.01 -61.61
CA ALA A 6 9.74 -10.81 -60.27
C ALA A 6 10.58 -9.74 -59.54
N VAL A 7 9.93 -8.66 -59.12
CA VAL A 7 10.53 -7.62 -58.27
C VAL A 7 10.18 -7.94 -56.82
N ALA A 8 11.19 -8.28 -56.02
CA ALA A 8 11.04 -8.46 -54.58
C ALA A 8 11.19 -7.10 -53.87
N VAL A 9 10.11 -6.63 -53.24
CA VAL A 9 10.09 -5.42 -52.41
C VAL A 9 10.42 -5.84 -50.97
N LEU A 10 11.62 -5.49 -50.50
CA LEU A 10 12.04 -5.65 -49.10
C LEU A 10 11.47 -4.49 -48.26
N PHE A 11 10.43 -4.76 -47.47
CA PHE A 11 9.98 -3.87 -46.41
C PHE A 11 10.91 -3.99 -45.20
N SER A 12 11.77 -2.99 -45.01
CA SER A 12 12.56 -2.84 -43.78
C SER A 12 11.66 -2.28 -42.68
N ALA A 13 11.22 -3.15 -41.76
CA ALA A 13 10.47 -2.73 -40.58
C ALA A 13 11.44 -2.05 -39.60
N CYS A 14 11.41 -0.71 -39.57
CA CYS A 14 11.99 0.07 -38.46
C CYS A 14 11.20 -0.22 -37.19
N LEU A 15 11.64 -1.20 -36.40
CA LEU A 15 11.23 -1.33 -35.00
C LEU A 15 11.80 -0.12 -34.24
N PRO A 16 10.99 0.59 -33.43
CA PRO A 16 11.50 1.68 -32.62
C PRO A 16 12.54 1.11 -31.64
N LEU A 17 13.76 1.65 -31.70
CA LEU A 17 14.81 1.42 -30.71
C LEU A 17 14.31 1.95 -29.37
N VAL A 18 13.73 1.07 -28.57
CA VAL A 18 13.48 1.35 -27.15
C VAL A 18 14.85 1.54 -26.51
N ASN A 19 15.09 2.75 -26.00
CA ASN A 19 16.38 3.23 -25.52
C ASN A 19 16.97 2.27 -24.47
N THR A 20 18.09 1.62 -24.78
CA THR A 20 18.75 0.63 -23.92
C THR A 20 19.19 1.20 -22.58
N GLU A 21 19.44 2.50 -22.50
CA GLU A 21 19.83 3.18 -21.26
C GLU A 21 18.70 3.20 -20.20
N GLU A 22 17.43 3.30 -20.61
CA GLU A 22 16.30 3.38 -19.68
C GLU A 22 16.00 2.03 -19.00
N ARG A 23 16.33 0.91 -19.67
CA ARG A 23 16.33 -0.43 -19.06
C ARG A 23 17.35 -0.53 -17.92
N THR A 24 18.53 0.07 -18.07
CA THR A 24 19.62 -0.09 -17.08
C THR A 24 19.37 0.64 -15.76
N ALA A 25 18.68 1.79 -15.78
CA ALA A 25 18.37 2.53 -14.55
C ALA A 25 17.31 1.83 -13.69
N THR A 26 16.29 1.25 -14.33
CA THR A 26 15.20 0.55 -13.64
C THR A 26 15.65 -0.80 -13.09
N GLU A 27 16.49 -1.54 -13.84
CA GLU A 27 17.09 -2.79 -13.36
C GLU A 27 18.05 -2.57 -12.18
N ARG A 28 18.76 -1.43 -12.15
CA ARG A 28 19.60 -1.04 -11.00
C ARG A 28 18.79 -0.61 -9.76
N ALA A 29 17.53 -0.20 -9.92
CA ALA A 29 16.69 0.30 -8.84
C ALA A 29 16.05 -0.80 -7.97
N GLY A 30 16.22 -2.09 -8.32
CA GLY A 30 15.86 -3.23 -7.48
C GLY A 30 14.36 -3.57 -7.40
N GLY A 31 13.54 -3.08 -8.34
CA GLY A 31 12.15 -3.52 -8.53
C GLY A 31 11.50 -2.90 -9.77
N ARG A 32 10.24 -3.24 -10.03
CA ARG A 32 9.42 -2.54 -11.04
C ARG A 32 8.01 -2.24 -10.53
N LEU A 33 7.45 -1.11 -10.98
CA LEU A 33 6.01 -0.86 -10.85
C LEU A 33 5.30 -1.33 -12.12
N PHE A 34 4.04 -1.75 -11.97
CA PHE A 34 3.18 -2.07 -13.11
C PHE A 34 1.73 -1.77 -12.77
N PRO A 35 0.89 -1.46 -13.77
CA PRO A 35 -0.52 -1.20 -13.53
C PRO A 35 -1.25 -2.48 -13.10
N PHE A 36 -2.22 -2.32 -12.22
CA PHE A 36 -3.30 -3.29 -12.03
C PHE A 36 -4.65 -2.54 -11.99
N GLU A 37 -5.74 -3.23 -12.29
CA GLU A 37 -7.10 -2.65 -12.45
C GLU A 37 -7.49 -1.63 -11.36
N ARG A 38 -7.06 -1.80 -10.11
CA ARG A 38 -7.42 -0.92 -8.97
C ARG A 38 -6.23 -0.17 -8.36
N GLY A 39 -5.07 -0.13 -9.02
CA GLY A 39 -3.91 0.59 -8.49
C GLY A 39 -2.56 0.15 -9.02
N ILE A 40 -1.59 -0.01 -8.10
CA ILE A 40 -0.18 -0.19 -8.43
C ILE A 40 0.30 -1.57 -7.96
N GLY A 41 0.86 -2.35 -8.87
CA GLY A 41 1.62 -3.56 -8.55
C GLY A 41 3.10 -3.24 -8.38
N ILE A 42 3.72 -3.87 -7.39
CA ILE A 42 5.16 -3.80 -7.11
C ILE A 42 5.71 -5.22 -7.27
N ARG A 43 6.83 -5.36 -7.96
CA ARG A 43 7.51 -6.64 -8.16
C ARG A 43 8.98 -6.52 -7.83
N ALA A 44 9.51 -7.54 -7.16
CA ALA A 44 10.90 -7.62 -6.79
C ALA A 44 11.80 -7.66 -8.04
N ALA A 45 13.04 -7.16 -7.94
CA ALA A 45 13.99 -7.27 -9.04
C ALA A 45 14.54 -8.68 -9.22
N SER A 46 14.86 -9.38 -8.12
CA SER A 46 15.49 -10.71 -8.18
C SER A 46 14.52 -11.82 -8.57
N ASP A 47 13.21 -11.63 -8.37
CA ASP A 47 12.19 -12.61 -8.74
C ASP A 47 10.97 -11.95 -9.40
N ARG A 48 10.62 -12.44 -10.60
CA ARG A 48 9.48 -11.92 -11.36
C ARG A 48 8.13 -12.40 -10.84
N GLN A 49 8.09 -13.44 -10.02
CA GLN A 49 6.86 -13.97 -9.42
C GLN A 49 6.48 -13.20 -8.16
N GLU A 50 7.47 -12.70 -7.42
CA GLU A 50 7.23 -11.99 -6.18
C GLU A 50 6.68 -10.60 -6.42
N SER A 51 5.39 -10.48 -6.14
CA SER A 51 4.65 -9.24 -6.30
C SER A 51 3.62 -9.02 -5.22
N VAL A 52 3.37 -7.75 -4.95
CA VAL A 52 2.37 -7.23 -4.02
C VAL A 52 1.68 -6.03 -4.65
N TYR A 53 0.46 -5.73 -4.20
CA TYR A 53 -0.43 -4.80 -4.87
C TYR A 53 -0.97 -3.78 -3.88
N LEU A 54 -0.97 -2.51 -4.28
CA LEU A 54 -1.54 -1.41 -3.51
C LEU A 54 -2.77 -0.87 -4.24
N TRP A 55 -3.95 -1.16 -3.68
CA TRP A 55 -5.17 -0.42 -3.95
C TRP A 55 -5.26 0.74 -2.98
N PHE A 56 -5.21 1.97 -3.48
CA PHE A 56 -5.25 3.16 -2.64
C PHE A 56 -6.68 3.75 -2.56
N TYR A 57 -6.98 4.35 -1.40
CA TYR A 57 -8.25 5.03 -1.10
C TYR A 57 -9.50 4.14 -1.18
N GLU A 58 -9.46 2.97 -0.52
CA GLU A 58 -10.60 2.04 -0.50
C GLU A 58 -11.71 2.49 0.47
N TRP A 59 -11.33 2.91 1.68
CA TRP A 59 -12.26 3.35 2.72
C TRP A 59 -11.78 4.62 3.42
N ASN A 60 -12.74 5.32 4.01
CA ASN A 60 -12.55 6.43 4.92
C ASN A 60 -12.94 5.98 6.33
N MET A 61 -12.22 6.47 7.34
CA MET A 61 -12.55 6.30 8.75
C MET A 61 -12.63 7.66 9.43
N PHE A 62 -13.64 7.81 10.29
CA PHE A 62 -13.78 8.95 11.19
C PHE A 62 -13.71 10.32 10.50
N ASP A 63 -14.70 10.57 9.65
CA ASP A 63 -14.92 11.83 8.93
C ASP A 63 -13.83 12.23 7.92
N ALA A 64 -12.81 11.40 7.69
CA ALA A 64 -11.85 11.63 6.60
C ALA A 64 -12.58 11.72 5.26
N MET A 65 -12.44 12.84 4.55
CA MET A 65 -13.03 13.14 3.22
C MET A 65 -14.56 13.13 3.11
N GLN A 66 -15.25 12.27 3.85
CA GLN A 66 -16.70 12.13 3.92
C GLN A 66 -17.11 11.90 5.38
N ARG A 67 -18.14 12.61 5.85
CA ARG A 67 -18.65 12.44 7.21
C ARG A 67 -19.16 11.02 7.45
N GLY A 68 -18.84 10.48 8.62
CA GLY A 68 -19.18 9.16 9.09
C GLY A 68 -17.97 8.43 9.68
N GLN A 69 -18.24 7.49 10.59
CA GLN A 69 -17.19 6.67 11.20
C GLN A 69 -16.52 5.72 10.21
N HIS A 70 -17.23 5.32 9.16
CA HIS A 70 -16.73 4.42 8.13
C HIS A 70 -17.52 4.57 6.83
N THR A 71 -16.90 5.18 5.82
CA THR A 71 -17.51 5.49 4.52
C THR A 71 -16.62 5.00 3.38
N ARG A 72 -17.17 4.90 2.17
CA ARG A 72 -16.43 4.39 1.00
C ARG A 72 -15.49 5.46 0.46
N GLY A 73 -14.30 5.06 0.00
CA GLY A 73 -13.42 5.93 -0.77
C GLY A 73 -13.83 6.02 -2.24
N ASP A 74 -12.91 6.51 -3.09
CA ASP A 74 -13.04 6.53 -4.55
C ASP A 74 -12.10 5.50 -5.19
N TRP A 75 -12.71 4.58 -5.92
CA TRP A 75 -12.17 3.34 -6.46
C TRP A 75 -11.82 3.50 -7.93
N SER A 76 -12.35 4.56 -8.55
CA SER A 76 -12.26 4.84 -9.98
C SER A 76 -10.94 5.51 -10.37
N VAL A 77 -10.12 5.86 -9.37
CA VAL A 77 -8.88 6.60 -9.57
C VAL A 77 -7.80 5.68 -10.14
N ALA A 78 -7.46 5.90 -11.41
CA ALA A 78 -6.41 5.15 -12.10
C ALA A 78 -5.00 5.63 -11.72
N ALA A 79 -4.07 4.70 -11.59
CA ALA A 79 -2.65 5.01 -11.45
C ALA A 79 -2.04 5.44 -12.80
N LYS A 80 -1.23 6.50 -12.78
CA LYS A 80 -0.40 6.95 -13.91
C LYS A 80 1.03 6.49 -13.69
N PHE A 81 1.74 6.15 -14.77
CA PHE A 81 3.12 5.64 -14.75
C PHE A 81 4.01 6.56 -15.60
N PRO A 82 4.41 7.72 -15.07
CA PRO A 82 5.22 8.68 -15.84
C PRO A 82 6.59 8.13 -16.26
N ASN A 83 7.14 7.15 -15.54
CA ASN A 83 8.34 6.41 -15.90
C ASN A 83 8.37 5.05 -15.19
N PRO A 84 9.28 4.11 -15.56
CA PRO A 84 9.28 2.75 -15.01
C PRO A 84 9.46 2.64 -13.48
N GLY A 85 10.07 3.64 -12.86
CA GLY A 85 10.35 3.67 -11.41
C GLY A 85 9.36 4.50 -10.60
N LYS A 86 8.35 5.11 -11.21
CA LYS A 86 7.44 6.05 -10.54
C LYS A 86 5.99 5.85 -11.00
N ALA A 87 5.09 5.82 -10.03
CA ALA A 87 3.64 5.84 -10.27
C ALA A 87 2.98 6.90 -9.42
N THR A 88 1.85 7.43 -9.89
CA THR A 88 1.06 8.44 -9.17
C THR A 88 -0.42 8.08 -9.22
N ILE A 89 -1.12 8.22 -8.10
CA ILE A 89 -2.59 8.17 -8.00
C ILE A 89 -3.05 9.57 -7.60
N GLU A 90 -3.91 10.18 -8.41
CA GLU A 90 -4.36 11.56 -8.25
C GLU A 90 -5.87 11.63 -8.17
N HIS A 91 -6.37 12.17 -7.08
CA HIS A 91 -7.78 12.46 -6.81
C HIS A 91 -7.87 13.91 -6.28
N ASP A 92 -9.04 14.53 -6.34
CA ASP A 92 -9.23 15.95 -6.06
C ASP A 92 -8.56 16.43 -4.75
N ALA A 93 -8.65 15.63 -3.69
CA ALA A 93 -8.09 15.90 -2.36
C ALA A 93 -6.81 15.10 -2.02
N LEU A 94 -6.32 14.25 -2.92
CA LEU A 94 -5.28 13.26 -2.62
C LEU A 94 -4.31 13.08 -3.79
N GLN A 95 -3.00 13.09 -3.50
CA GLN A 95 -1.99 12.65 -4.45
C GLN A 95 -1.03 11.68 -3.76
N LEU A 96 -1.04 10.42 -4.20
CA LEU A 96 -0.05 9.43 -3.79
C LEU A 96 1.02 9.31 -4.87
N THR A 97 2.27 9.52 -4.50
CA THR A 97 3.44 9.18 -5.32
C THR A 97 4.08 7.90 -4.79
N VAL A 98 4.35 6.96 -5.68
CA VAL A 98 5.06 5.70 -5.41
C VAL A 98 6.35 5.69 -6.22
N THR A 99 7.49 5.52 -5.56
CA THR A 99 8.81 5.48 -6.22
C THR A 99 9.54 4.20 -5.84
N VAL A 100 9.97 3.42 -6.82
CA VAL A 100 10.73 2.18 -6.61
C VAL A 100 12.04 2.48 -5.89
N VAL A 101 12.38 1.60 -4.97
CA VAL A 101 13.67 1.52 -4.31
C VAL A 101 14.10 0.05 -4.21
N PRO A 102 15.37 -0.25 -3.93
CA PRO A 102 15.87 -1.64 -4.03
C PRO A 102 15.17 -2.70 -3.18
N ASP A 103 14.45 -2.28 -2.14
CA ASP A 103 13.75 -3.14 -1.19
C ASP A 103 12.23 -2.92 -1.20
N GLY A 104 11.68 -2.34 -2.27
CA GLY A 104 10.25 -2.12 -2.45
C GLY A 104 9.94 -0.75 -3.07
N ALA A 105 9.19 0.09 -2.35
CA ALA A 105 8.81 1.41 -2.83
C ALA A 105 8.66 2.44 -1.71
N LYS A 106 9.11 3.68 -1.94
CA LYS A 106 8.77 4.84 -1.12
C LYS A 106 7.39 5.36 -1.50
N LEU A 107 6.60 5.74 -0.49
CA LEU A 107 5.29 6.35 -0.65
C LEU A 107 5.35 7.79 -0.13
N VAL A 108 4.80 8.72 -0.89
CA VAL A 108 4.57 10.10 -0.45
C VAL A 108 3.12 10.44 -0.74
N LEU A 109 2.35 10.66 0.32
CA LEU A 109 0.94 11.00 0.23
C LEU A 109 0.74 12.48 0.57
N ASN A 110 0.28 13.26 -0.40
CA ASN A 110 -0.23 14.61 -0.16
C ASN A 110 -1.75 14.55 0.01
N VAL A 111 -2.23 15.12 1.10
CA VAL A 111 -3.66 15.20 1.43
C VAL A 111 -4.03 16.66 1.60
N LYS A 112 -5.09 17.10 0.95
CA LYS A 112 -5.70 18.42 1.17
C LYS A 112 -7.11 18.24 1.70
N ASN A 113 -7.45 18.88 2.81
CA ASN A 113 -8.83 18.91 3.25
C ASN A 113 -9.62 19.89 2.37
N LYS A 114 -10.37 19.36 1.40
CA LYS A 114 -11.27 20.15 0.55
C LYS A 114 -12.71 20.23 1.07
N THR A 115 -12.97 19.67 2.25
CA THR A 115 -14.29 19.72 2.88
C THR A 115 -14.49 21.05 3.63
N ASP A 116 -15.72 21.34 4.01
CA ASP A 116 -16.09 22.51 4.81
C ASP A 116 -15.95 22.28 6.34
N TYR A 117 -15.45 21.10 6.75
CA TYR A 117 -15.29 20.72 8.15
C TYR A 117 -13.86 20.22 8.44
N PRO A 118 -13.38 20.32 9.68
CA PRO A 118 -12.06 19.82 10.02
C PRO A 118 -12.05 18.29 10.09
N PHE A 119 -10.99 17.66 9.58
CA PHE A 119 -10.75 16.25 9.86
C PHE A 119 -10.39 16.09 11.35
N PRO A 120 -11.09 15.24 12.11
CA PRO A 120 -10.76 15.02 13.52
C PRO A 120 -9.39 14.33 13.66
N GLU A 121 -8.83 14.34 14.86
CA GLU A 121 -7.47 13.86 15.10
C GLU A 121 -7.23 12.38 14.68
N HIS A 122 -8.27 11.55 14.73
CA HIS A 122 -8.22 10.13 14.39
C HIS A 122 -8.74 9.84 12.96
N ALA A 123 -8.99 10.86 12.14
CA ALA A 123 -9.39 10.68 10.74
C ALA A 123 -8.32 9.92 9.94
N ALA A 124 -8.73 8.90 9.20
CA ALA A 124 -7.83 8.07 8.41
C ALA A 124 -8.46 7.59 7.10
N ILE A 125 -7.60 7.22 6.16
CA ILE A 125 -7.99 6.49 4.94
C ILE A 125 -7.37 5.10 4.98
N ILE A 126 -8.06 4.12 4.40
CA ILE A 126 -7.63 2.72 4.38
C ILE A 126 -7.18 2.35 2.96
N PRO A 127 -5.87 2.16 2.72
CA PRO A 127 -5.40 1.45 1.53
C PRO A 127 -5.53 -0.08 1.73
N CYS A 128 -5.85 -0.82 0.67
CA CYS A 128 -5.69 -2.28 0.65
C CYS A 128 -4.35 -2.67 0.03
N PHE A 129 -3.50 -3.29 0.83
CA PHE A 129 -2.27 -3.93 0.40
C PHE A 129 -2.48 -5.44 0.35
N ASN A 130 -2.31 -6.07 -0.81
CA ASN A 130 -2.76 -7.46 -1.02
C ASN A 130 -1.83 -8.25 -1.96
N PRO A 131 -1.92 -9.60 -1.96
CA PRO A 131 -1.15 -10.46 -2.86
C PRO A 131 -1.64 -10.46 -4.32
N GLY A 132 -2.68 -9.70 -4.65
CA GLY A 132 -3.18 -9.53 -6.02
C GLY A 132 -4.62 -10.03 -6.22
N PRO A 133 -5.22 -9.69 -7.37
CA PRO A 133 -6.55 -10.15 -7.74
C PRO A 133 -6.56 -11.67 -7.93
N ALA A 134 -7.72 -12.30 -7.82
CA ALA A 134 -7.85 -13.77 -7.82
C ALA A 134 -7.12 -14.49 -8.97
N LYS A 135 -7.06 -13.88 -10.17
CA LYS A 135 -6.40 -14.46 -11.36
C LYS A 135 -4.86 -14.42 -11.32
N THR A 136 -4.28 -13.48 -10.58
CA THR A 136 -2.82 -13.25 -10.52
C THR A 136 -2.33 -13.15 -9.08
N ARG A 137 -3.10 -13.73 -8.14
CA ARG A 137 -2.79 -13.69 -6.71
C ARG A 137 -1.50 -14.46 -6.48
N ASN A 138 -0.54 -13.81 -5.82
CA ASN A 138 0.69 -14.45 -5.38
C ASN A 138 0.39 -15.37 -4.18
N PRO A 139 0.41 -16.71 -4.34
CA PRO A 139 0.08 -17.63 -3.26
C PRO A 139 1.11 -17.61 -2.12
N ASN A 140 2.32 -17.10 -2.39
CA ASN A 140 3.35 -17.00 -1.36
C ASN A 140 2.95 -16.02 -0.27
N PHE A 141 2.20 -14.97 -0.56
CA PHE A 141 1.74 -14.00 0.44
C PHE A 141 0.29 -14.25 0.91
N ALA A 142 -0.06 -15.52 1.10
CA ALA A 142 -1.32 -15.93 1.73
C ALA A 142 -1.47 -15.36 3.15
N ASN A 143 -2.70 -15.15 3.60
CA ASN A 143 -3.01 -14.52 4.89
C ASN A 143 -2.72 -15.37 6.14
N THR A 144 -1.86 -16.39 6.07
CA THR A 144 -1.52 -17.27 7.20
C THR A 144 -0.42 -16.72 8.10
N ASN A 145 0.37 -15.80 7.55
CA ASN A 145 1.61 -15.30 8.09
C ASN A 145 1.54 -13.77 8.10
N THR A 146 0.62 -13.19 8.89
CA THR A 146 0.47 -11.73 8.99
C THR A 146 0.85 -11.27 10.38
N TRP A 147 1.59 -10.16 10.49
CA TRP A 147 1.98 -9.55 11.76
C TRP A 147 1.76 -8.06 11.76
N PHE A 148 1.48 -7.51 12.92
CA PHE A 148 1.51 -6.07 13.17
C PHE A 148 2.53 -5.76 14.26
N LEU A 149 3.01 -4.52 14.31
CA LEU A 149 3.97 -4.09 15.32
C LEU A 149 3.25 -3.63 16.59
N ALA A 150 3.20 -4.48 17.62
CA ALA A 150 2.74 -4.13 18.96
C ALA A 150 3.90 -3.61 19.83
N LYS A 151 3.59 -3.17 21.06
CA LYS A 151 4.62 -2.65 22.00
C LYS A 151 5.71 -3.68 22.33
N ALA A 152 5.36 -4.96 22.41
CA ALA A 152 6.29 -6.04 22.69
C ALA A 152 7.05 -6.57 21.44
N GLY A 153 6.84 -5.95 20.27
CA GLY A 153 7.38 -6.41 18.99
C GLY A 153 6.29 -6.90 18.04
N LEU A 154 6.71 -7.65 17.00
CA LEU A 154 5.78 -8.19 16.01
C LEU A 154 4.87 -9.25 16.64
N GLN A 155 3.56 -9.06 16.49
CA GLN A 155 2.56 -10.03 16.93
C GLN A 155 1.76 -10.54 15.75
N LYS A 156 1.47 -11.85 15.80
CA LYS A 156 0.74 -12.51 14.74
C LYS A 156 -0.73 -12.07 14.78
N LEU A 157 -1.22 -11.61 13.64
CA LEU A 157 -2.63 -11.31 13.44
C LEU A 157 -3.33 -12.63 13.09
N SER A 158 -4.36 -12.99 13.85
CA SER A 158 -4.95 -14.34 13.78
C SER A 158 -6.23 -14.35 12.97
N ASN A 159 -7.00 -13.27 13.01
CA ASN A 159 -8.28 -13.16 12.33
C ASN A 159 -8.45 -11.73 11.80
N ARG A 160 -9.69 -11.26 11.58
CA ARG A 160 -9.99 -9.97 10.93
C ARG A 160 -10.02 -8.79 11.90
N GLU A 161 -9.46 -8.96 13.09
CA GLU A 161 -9.43 -7.93 14.12
C GLU A 161 -8.69 -6.66 13.70
N ILE A 162 -9.18 -5.54 14.24
CA ILE A 162 -8.52 -4.24 14.12
C ILE A 162 -7.74 -3.94 15.41
N HIS A 163 -6.47 -3.59 15.22
CA HIS A 163 -5.55 -3.14 16.26
C HIS A 163 -5.30 -1.66 16.08
N PHE A 164 -5.86 -0.83 16.95
CA PHE A 164 -5.68 0.62 16.87
C PHE A 164 -4.31 1.04 17.35
N ASN A 165 -3.85 2.19 16.88
CA ASN A 165 -2.68 2.87 17.41
C ASN A 165 -2.90 3.16 18.90
N SER A 166 -2.03 2.62 19.75
CA SER A 166 -2.14 2.73 21.21
C SER A 166 -2.23 4.18 21.71
N GLN A 167 -1.62 5.13 20.99
CA GLN A 167 -1.66 6.55 21.34
C GLN A 167 -3.01 7.21 21.03
N LEU A 168 -3.81 6.60 20.15
CA LEU A 168 -5.11 7.11 19.70
C LEU A 168 -6.29 6.31 20.26
N ARG A 169 -6.02 5.23 21.00
CA ARG A 169 -7.03 4.31 21.53
C ARG A 169 -8.13 5.04 22.31
N THR A 170 -7.76 5.92 23.23
CA THR A 170 -8.72 6.71 24.03
C THR A 170 -9.62 7.58 23.14
N LEU A 171 -9.03 8.26 22.15
CA LEU A 171 -9.76 9.13 21.24
C LEU A 171 -10.72 8.33 20.34
N VAL A 172 -10.28 7.18 19.85
CA VAL A 172 -11.11 6.28 19.03
C VAL A 172 -12.27 5.73 19.85
N ASN A 173 -12.02 5.25 21.06
CA ASN A 173 -13.04 4.72 21.97
C ASN A 173 -14.10 5.76 22.35
N ALA A 174 -13.75 7.04 22.42
CA ALA A 174 -14.70 8.12 22.67
C ALA A 174 -15.77 8.26 21.57
N THR A 175 -15.54 7.68 20.38
CA THR A 175 -16.51 7.69 19.28
C THR A 175 -17.44 6.46 19.27
N ALA A 176 -17.10 5.41 20.01
CA ALA A 176 -17.92 4.21 20.10
C ALA A 176 -19.25 4.51 20.79
N LYS A 177 -20.33 3.86 20.33
CA LYS A 177 -21.63 3.87 21.01
C LYS A 177 -21.79 2.55 21.74
N ASN A 178 -21.90 2.60 23.08
CA ASN A 178 -21.96 1.41 23.93
C ASN A 178 -20.79 0.43 23.71
N GLY A 179 -19.59 0.95 23.41
CA GLY A 179 -18.40 0.14 23.13
C GLY A 179 -18.33 -0.43 21.71
N GLU A 180 -19.30 -0.14 20.85
CA GLU A 180 -19.35 -0.62 19.47
C GLU A 180 -19.23 0.50 18.44
N TYR A 181 -18.69 0.15 17.28
CA TYR A 181 -18.63 0.97 16.07
C TYR A 181 -19.61 0.43 15.03
N VAL A 182 -20.00 1.27 14.07
CA VAL A 182 -20.88 0.84 12.95
C VAL A 182 -20.33 -0.32 12.12
N TRP A 183 -19.04 -0.62 12.25
CA TRP A 183 -18.32 -1.68 11.54
C TRP A 183 -17.83 -2.81 12.45
N SER A 184 -18.10 -2.76 13.77
CA SER A 184 -17.69 -3.80 14.74
C SER A 184 -18.09 -5.23 14.34
N PRO A 185 -19.29 -5.50 13.77
CA PRO A 185 -19.65 -6.84 13.30
C PRO A 185 -18.76 -7.37 12.17
N LYS A 186 -18.17 -6.46 11.37
CA LYS A 186 -17.31 -6.80 10.23
C LYS A 186 -15.86 -6.97 10.67
N TRP A 187 -15.41 -6.11 11.59
CA TRP A 187 -14.03 -6.04 12.08
C TRP A 187 -14.04 -5.94 13.60
N PRO A 188 -13.85 -7.07 14.31
CA PRO A 188 -13.86 -7.05 15.77
C PRO A 188 -12.66 -6.25 16.28
N LEU A 189 -12.85 -5.59 17.42
CA LEU A 189 -11.75 -4.95 18.14
C LEU A 189 -10.91 -6.04 18.83
N ALA A 190 -9.60 -5.84 18.89
CA ALA A 190 -8.73 -6.70 19.69
C ALA A 190 -7.71 -5.90 20.50
N GLU A 191 -7.16 -6.59 21.48
CA GLU A 191 -5.90 -6.30 22.14
C GLU A 191 -4.85 -7.32 21.66
N PRO A 192 -3.56 -6.98 21.68
CA PRO A 192 -3.03 -5.67 22.07
C PRO A 192 -3.15 -4.63 20.96
N ASP A 193 -3.10 -3.35 21.34
CA ASP A 193 -2.98 -2.25 20.38
C ASP A 193 -1.70 -2.33 19.52
N ALA A 194 -1.81 -1.75 18.31
CA ALA A 194 -0.66 -1.49 17.45
C ALA A 194 0.16 -0.31 18.01
N PHE A 195 1.48 -0.46 18.00
CA PHE A 195 2.41 0.55 18.49
C PHE A 195 3.11 1.28 17.36
N GLY A 196 3.51 0.57 16.31
CA GLY A 196 4.13 1.15 15.12
C GLY A 196 3.26 1.02 13.88
N GLY A 197 3.41 1.97 12.97
CA GLY A 197 2.70 2.00 11.69
C GLY A 197 3.29 1.01 10.70
N LEU A 198 3.22 -0.28 11.02
CA LEU A 198 3.77 -1.38 10.25
C LEU A 198 2.85 -2.61 10.32
N ILE A 199 2.52 -3.14 9.15
CA ILE A 199 1.95 -4.49 9.00
C ILE A 199 2.79 -5.28 7.99
N VAL A 200 3.02 -6.56 8.29
CA VAL A 200 4.00 -7.42 7.65
C VAL A 200 3.37 -8.75 7.25
N ARG A 201 3.84 -9.32 6.14
CA ARG A 201 3.55 -10.68 5.72
C ARG A 201 4.79 -11.37 5.17
N GLU A 202 5.08 -12.55 5.69
CA GLU A 202 6.15 -13.45 5.30
C GLU A 202 5.54 -14.41 4.29
N SER A 203 6.33 -14.77 3.29
CA SER A 203 5.93 -15.77 2.33
C SER A 203 5.71 -17.11 3.02
N THR A 204 4.86 -17.95 2.43
CA THR A 204 4.59 -19.31 2.91
C THR A 204 5.83 -20.21 2.84
N ASP A 205 6.78 -19.93 1.95
CA ASP A 205 8.06 -20.62 1.86
C ASP A 205 9.16 -20.03 2.77
N GLY A 206 8.87 -18.93 3.48
CA GLY A 206 9.76 -18.27 4.43
C GLY A 206 10.98 -17.57 3.82
N LYS A 207 11.02 -17.39 2.49
CA LYS A 207 12.15 -16.75 1.79
C LYS A 207 11.97 -15.25 1.59
N TRP A 208 10.73 -14.78 1.62
CA TRP A 208 10.38 -13.39 1.32
C TRP A 208 9.52 -12.79 2.41
N VAL A 209 9.57 -11.48 2.51
CA VAL A 209 8.69 -10.71 3.36
C VAL A 209 8.27 -9.42 2.66
N ALA A 210 6.97 -9.13 2.75
CA ALA A 210 6.37 -7.91 2.32
C ALA A 210 5.78 -7.14 3.50
N GLY A 211 5.68 -5.82 3.37
CA GLY A 211 5.03 -5.00 4.38
C GLY A 211 4.67 -3.63 3.85
N ILE A 212 3.76 -2.97 4.55
CA ILE A 212 3.43 -1.56 4.31
C ILE A 212 3.57 -0.80 5.62
N ALA A 213 4.09 0.42 5.52
CA ALA A 213 4.32 1.30 6.65
C ALA A 213 3.93 2.74 6.35
N TRP A 214 3.51 3.45 7.39
CA TRP A 214 3.20 4.88 7.37
C TRP A 214 3.77 5.56 8.62
N GLU A 215 4.31 6.76 8.47
CA GLU A 215 4.76 7.55 9.63
C GLU A 215 3.59 8.00 10.51
N ARG A 216 2.40 8.17 9.91
CA ARG A 216 1.15 8.46 10.60
C ARG A 216 0.14 7.37 10.29
N PHE A 217 -0.23 6.59 11.30
CA PHE A 217 -1.18 5.49 11.14
C PHE A 217 -2.25 5.52 12.24
N LEU A 218 -3.41 4.95 11.92
CA LEU A 218 -4.53 4.80 12.85
C LEU A 218 -4.68 3.36 13.33
N SER A 219 -4.57 2.38 12.44
CA SER A 219 -4.86 0.98 12.78
C SER A 219 -4.20 0.00 11.83
N ALA A 220 -3.90 -1.20 12.33
CA ALA A 220 -3.51 -2.36 11.56
C ALA A 220 -4.63 -3.41 11.57
N GLN A 221 -4.95 -3.98 10.42
CA GLN A 221 -6.00 -4.98 10.26
C GLN A 221 -5.68 -5.89 9.06
N GLY A 222 -6.08 -7.15 9.10
CA GLY A 222 -5.74 -8.11 8.05
C GLY A 222 -6.84 -9.13 7.76
N HIS A 223 -6.46 -10.16 7.00
CA HIS A 223 -7.26 -11.36 6.75
C HIS A 223 -8.62 -11.09 6.08
N ASN A 224 -8.74 -9.99 5.32
CA ASN A 224 -9.93 -9.70 4.52
C ASN A 224 -10.07 -10.68 3.34
N PRO A 225 -11.23 -10.76 2.66
CA PRO A 225 -11.50 -11.76 1.62
C PRO A 225 -10.51 -11.78 0.43
N TRP A 226 -9.80 -10.68 0.19
CA TRP A 226 -8.75 -10.57 -0.83
C TRP A 226 -7.35 -10.83 -0.28
N GLU A 227 -7.30 -11.41 0.92
CA GLU A 227 -6.09 -11.53 1.73
C GLU A 227 -5.46 -10.14 2.02
N CYS A 228 -6.24 -9.06 1.96
CA CYS A 228 -5.71 -7.71 2.19
C CYS A 228 -5.14 -7.56 3.61
N MET A 229 -4.06 -6.80 3.68
CA MET A 229 -3.54 -6.09 4.84
C MET A 229 -3.96 -4.63 4.72
N HIS A 230 -4.59 -4.10 5.76
CA HIS A 230 -5.04 -2.72 5.87
C HIS A 230 -4.23 -2.05 6.97
N LEU A 231 -3.34 -1.13 6.58
CA LEU A 231 -2.69 -0.21 7.49
C LEU A 231 -3.23 1.20 7.21
N SER A 232 -4.19 1.63 8.02
CA SER A 232 -4.88 2.89 7.83
C SER A 232 -3.93 4.06 8.06
N VAL A 233 -3.79 4.95 7.08
CA VAL A 233 -2.94 6.14 7.17
C VAL A 233 -3.74 7.29 7.80
N ARG A 234 -3.21 7.86 8.89
CA ARG A 234 -3.88 8.92 9.66
C ARG A 234 -3.67 10.27 9.00
N VAL A 235 -4.73 10.80 8.41
CA VAL A 235 -4.73 12.08 7.71
C VAL A 235 -5.06 13.25 8.64
N GLY A 236 -5.80 12.99 9.73
CA GLY A 236 -6.17 13.99 10.72
C GLY A 236 -5.10 14.29 11.79
N PRO A 237 -5.28 15.38 12.58
CA PRO A 237 -6.27 16.44 12.35
C PRO A 237 -5.84 17.31 11.16
N LEU A 238 -6.78 17.91 10.44
CA LEU A 238 -6.50 18.77 9.28
C LEU A 238 -7.66 19.78 9.07
N ALA A 239 -7.41 21.09 9.16
CA ALA A 239 -8.46 22.10 9.01
C ALA A 239 -8.89 22.25 7.54
N PRO A 240 -10.06 22.85 7.24
CA PRO A 240 -10.45 23.14 5.86
C PRO A 240 -9.37 23.91 5.10
N ASN A 241 -9.11 23.49 3.87
CA ASN A 241 -8.06 23.98 2.96
C ASN A 241 -6.61 23.71 3.36
N ASP A 242 -6.34 23.19 4.57
CA ASP A 242 -5.00 22.76 4.95
C ASP A 242 -4.56 21.53 4.15
N GLU A 243 -3.24 21.40 4.04
CA GLU A 243 -2.59 20.26 3.42
C GLU A 243 -1.56 19.60 4.34
N ARG A 244 -1.31 18.32 4.08
CA ARG A 244 -0.29 17.54 4.77
C ARG A 244 0.36 16.55 3.82
N THR A 245 1.68 16.46 3.89
CA THR A 245 2.46 15.35 3.33
C THR A 245 2.67 14.28 4.38
N ILE A 246 2.47 13.01 4.00
CA ILE A 246 2.65 11.83 4.86
C ILE A 246 3.57 10.86 4.13
N ASN A 247 4.67 10.48 4.77
CA ASN A 247 5.60 9.48 4.24
C ASN A 247 5.18 8.06 4.59
N GLY A 248 5.39 7.15 3.65
CA GLY A 248 5.17 5.73 3.83
C GLY A 248 6.17 4.89 3.05
N ARG A 249 6.05 3.57 3.21
CA ARG A 249 6.92 2.61 2.54
C ARG A 249 6.18 1.31 2.27
N ILE A 250 6.47 0.71 1.11
CA ILE A 250 6.23 -0.69 0.84
C ILE A 250 7.59 -1.39 0.88
N TYR A 251 7.62 -2.51 1.57
CA TYR A 251 8.75 -3.42 1.59
C TYR A 251 8.40 -4.67 0.79
N LEU A 252 9.35 -5.19 0.04
CA LEU A 252 9.33 -6.49 -0.58
C LEU A 252 10.79 -6.96 -0.67
N ILE A 253 11.21 -7.78 0.29
CA ILE A 253 12.61 -8.17 0.48
C ILE A 253 12.76 -9.67 0.69
N GLU A 254 13.89 -10.21 0.28
CA GLU A 254 14.34 -11.53 0.69
C GLU A 254 14.69 -11.50 2.19
N GLY A 255 14.24 -12.51 2.93
CA GLY A 255 14.44 -12.63 4.37
C GLY A 255 13.14 -12.77 5.15
N ARG A 256 13.21 -12.42 6.44
CA ARG A 256 12.17 -12.67 7.43
C ARG A 256 11.56 -11.38 7.96
N LYS A 257 10.43 -11.46 8.64
CA LYS A 257 9.77 -10.30 9.27
C LYS A 257 10.67 -9.53 10.22
N GLU A 258 11.62 -10.19 10.86
CA GLU A 258 12.61 -9.55 11.74
C GLU A 258 13.57 -8.62 10.94
N ASP A 259 13.95 -9.02 9.72
CA ASP A 259 14.79 -8.20 8.83
C ASP A 259 14.03 -6.94 8.37
N LEU A 260 12.76 -7.12 8.01
CA LEU A 260 11.87 -6.02 7.65
C LEU A 260 11.66 -5.08 8.84
N LEU A 261 11.42 -5.61 10.05
CA LEU A 261 11.28 -4.79 11.26
C LEU A 261 12.53 -3.94 11.50
N LYS A 262 13.73 -4.52 11.38
CA LYS A 262 14.99 -3.78 11.51
C LYS A 262 15.06 -2.65 10.48
N ARG A 263 14.62 -2.90 9.24
CA ARG A 263 14.61 -1.85 8.22
C ARG A 263 13.58 -0.75 8.51
N TYR A 264 12.38 -1.12 8.92
CA TYR A 264 11.35 -0.18 9.34
C TYR A 264 11.85 0.75 10.47
N ARG A 265 12.50 0.18 11.49
CA ARG A 265 13.08 0.96 12.60
C ARG A 265 14.11 1.98 12.11
N LYS A 266 14.98 1.57 11.18
CA LYS A 266 15.95 2.47 10.55
C LYS A 266 15.29 3.59 9.75
N ASP A 267 14.28 3.25 8.94
CA ASP A 267 13.64 4.19 8.01
C ASP A 267 12.75 5.21 8.74
N PHE A 268 12.13 4.84 9.86
CA PHE A 268 11.17 5.69 10.60
C PHE A 268 11.68 6.15 11.98
N GLY A 269 12.91 5.81 12.37
CA GLY A 269 13.48 6.21 13.67
C GLY A 269 12.76 5.62 14.88
N VAL A 270 12.11 4.47 14.74
CA VAL A 270 11.37 3.80 15.83
C VAL A 270 12.35 2.98 16.67
N GLY A 271 12.38 3.24 17.98
CA GLY A 271 13.25 2.55 18.94
C GLY A 271 13.03 1.04 19.00
N ASN A 272 13.98 0.35 19.65
CA ASN A 272 13.88 -1.08 19.91
C ASN A 272 12.80 -1.42 20.94
#